data_AF-A0A172ZEE1-F1
#
_entry.id   AF-A0A172ZEE1-F1
#
_cell.length_a   1.000
_cell.length_b   1.000
_cell.length_c   1.000
_cell.angle_alpha   90.00
_cell.angle_beta   90.00
_cell.angle_gamma   90.00
#
_symmetry.space_group_name_H-M   'P 1'
#
loop_
_entity.id
_entity.type
_entity.pdbx_description
1 polymer ?
#
loop_
_entity_poly.entity_id
_entity_poly.type
_entity_poly.pdbx_seq_one_letter_code
_entity_poly.pdbx_strand_id
1 'polypeptide(L)'
;MIWLFILSIIFISQVGTILVLEFRSPTKAVAWMFISFCVPFIGFIVYYFVARNYRSRRTIRKKGTIIFREVRSRLWKQAAVIRSAEDMGNEEFLAQGRLFSLLSHLTENPITSCSQIEVLTDGKSTFTAMLKALEKAQHHIHIQFYIFRDDMIGREFTEVLIRKAQSGVKVRMMCDGLGSYHLKHKFVKKLKAAGVEFYFFLPPFTSFIQREVNYRNHRKILVIDGEVGFIGGLNIGDDYLGLYSSLGYWRDTHLEVRGDTVYFLQIVFLEDWEFASGQRITDPVYFPEHQCAGQERALIVASGPDRNWNAIQEMCFSALAVAKRRICITTPYFIPDQSIYAAIKTAAVSGVEVDIIIPKISDSQIVQYASLSYIEELMRVGVRIHQYEKGFVHAKVMIIDDLLASVGTANMDMRSFYSNFELSAILFEQETIERLMEDFNRDLKESSRINYHEFIRRSRVQKTMETLSRMLSPLL
;
A
#
# COMPACT_ATOMS: atom_id res chain seq x y z
N MET A 1 -12.50 -10.57 -48.59
CA MET A 1 -11.54 -9.50 -48.92
C MET A 1 -11.95 -8.15 -48.34
N ILE A 2 -13.11 -7.58 -48.70
CA ILE A 2 -13.57 -6.28 -48.16
C ILE A 2 -13.73 -6.31 -46.64
N TRP A 3 -14.30 -7.38 -46.08
CA TRP A 3 -14.48 -7.50 -44.62
C TRP A 3 -13.15 -7.57 -43.84
N LEU A 4 -12.12 -8.23 -44.37
CA LEU A 4 -10.77 -8.25 -43.78
C LEU A 4 -10.13 -6.87 -43.78
N PHE A 5 -10.30 -6.12 -44.88
CA PHE A 5 -9.82 -4.74 -44.97
C PHE A 5 -10.52 -3.84 -43.94
N ILE A 6 -11.84 -3.97 -43.77
CA ILE A 6 -12.61 -3.26 -42.76
C ILE A 6 -12.11 -3.62 -41.35
N LEU A 7 -11.91 -4.90 -41.04
CA LEU A 7 -11.40 -5.34 -39.73
C LEU A 7 -10.01 -4.79 -39.44
N SER A 8 -9.11 -4.76 -40.43
CA SER A 8 -7.78 -4.17 -40.29
C SER A 8 -7.84 -2.66 -40.03
N ILE A 9 -8.72 -1.93 -40.71
CA ILE A 9 -8.92 -0.50 -40.45
C ILE A 9 -9.43 -0.27 -39.03
N ILE A 10 -10.40 -1.07 -38.57
CA ILE A 10 -10.92 -0.99 -37.20
C ILE A 10 -9.79 -1.24 -36.20
N PHE A 11 -9.00 -2.29 -36.39
CA PHE A 11 -7.89 -2.62 -35.50
C PHE A 11 -6.83 -1.51 -35.45
N ILE A 12 -6.41 -0.97 -36.61
CA ILE A 12 -5.46 0.14 -36.69
C ILE A 12 -6.02 1.39 -36.00
N SER A 13 -7.31 1.69 -36.20
CA SER A 13 -7.99 2.80 -35.53
C SER A 13 -8.03 2.63 -34.01
N GLN A 14 -8.27 1.41 -33.51
CA GLN A 14 -8.23 1.07 -32.09
C GLN A 14 -6.83 1.29 -31.49
N VAL A 15 -5.79 0.76 -32.14
CA VAL A 15 -4.39 0.95 -31.72
C VAL A 15 -4.00 2.43 -31.75
N GLY A 16 -4.36 3.15 -32.81
CA GLY A 16 -4.15 4.60 -32.92
C GLY A 16 -4.85 5.37 -31.81
N THR A 17 -6.07 4.97 -31.43
CA THR A 17 -6.80 5.56 -30.31
C THR A 17 -6.09 5.34 -28.98
N ILE A 18 -5.61 4.12 -28.70
CA ILE A 18 -4.84 3.82 -27.49
C ILE A 18 -3.57 4.68 -27.44
N LEU A 19 -2.82 4.76 -28.55
CA LEU A 19 -1.61 5.57 -28.64
C LEU A 19 -1.87 7.05 -28.36
N VAL A 20 -2.90 7.64 -28.97
CA VAL A 20 -3.26 9.05 -28.79
C VAL A 20 -3.74 9.33 -27.37
N LEU A 21 -4.50 8.42 -26.76
CA LEU A 21 -5.03 8.62 -25.41
C LEU A 21 -3.99 8.37 -24.31
N GLU A 22 -3.07 7.41 -24.50
CA GLU A 22 -2.05 7.03 -23.53
C GLU A 22 -0.66 7.64 -23.84
N PHE A 23 -0.57 8.64 -24.73
CA PHE A 23 0.71 9.20 -25.20
C PHE A 23 1.63 9.71 -24.07
N ARG A 24 1.06 10.11 -22.93
CA ARG A 24 1.81 10.57 -21.75
C ARG A 24 2.42 9.45 -20.93
N SER A 25 2.04 8.20 -21.19
CA SER A 25 2.53 7.02 -20.47
C SER A 25 2.84 5.90 -21.47
N PRO A 26 3.99 5.93 -22.16
CA PRO A 26 4.35 4.95 -23.18
C PRO A 26 4.24 3.50 -22.71
N THR A 27 4.60 3.23 -21.45
CA THR A 27 4.48 1.91 -20.84
C THR A 27 3.03 1.40 -20.80
N LYS A 28 2.07 2.24 -20.42
CA LYS A 28 0.63 1.90 -20.41
C LYS A 28 0.10 1.69 -21.83
N ALA A 29 0.53 2.52 -22.78
CA ALA A 29 0.18 2.36 -24.18
C ALA A 29 0.61 0.97 -24.69
N VAL A 30 1.86 0.56 -24.40
CA VAL A 30 2.38 -0.77 -24.77
C VAL A 30 1.56 -1.89 -24.14
N ALA A 31 1.21 -1.80 -22.86
CA ALA A 31 0.39 -2.82 -22.19
C ALA A 31 -0.98 -2.98 -22.86
N TRP A 32 -1.67 -1.88 -23.16
CA TRP A 32 -2.99 -1.91 -23.79
C TRP A 32 -2.95 -2.34 -25.26
N MET A 33 -1.90 -1.94 -25.99
CA MET A 33 -1.66 -2.43 -27.34
C MET A 33 -1.40 -3.94 -27.34
N PHE A 34 -0.62 -4.44 -26.37
CA PHE A 34 -0.35 -5.88 -26.24
C PHE A 34 -1.61 -6.68 -25.94
N ILE A 35 -2.45 -6.22 -24.99
CA ILE A 35 -3.76 -6.86 -24.71
C ILE A 35 -4.65 -6.86 -25.96
N SER A 36 -4.72 -5.73 -26.66
CA SER A 36 -5.51 -5.59 -27.88
C SER A 36 -4.97 -6.47 -29.01
N PHE A 37 -3.67 -6.70 -29.07
CA PHE A 37 -3.04 -7.61 -30.03
C PHE A 37 -3.34 -9.08 -29.72
N CYS A 38 -3.24 -9.50 -28.46
CA CYS A 38 -3.53 -10.88 -28.04
C CYS A 38 -5.01 -11.24 -28.17
N VAL A 39 -5.91 -10.29 -27.87
CA VAL A 39 -7.35 -10.48 -27.98
C VAL A 39 -7.97 -9.30 -28.72
N PRO A 40 -7.93 -9.30 -30.07
CA PRO A 40 -8.46 -8.22 -30.90
C PRO A 40 -9.92 -7.90 -30.57
N PHE A 41 -10.27 -6.62 -30.64
CA PHE A 41 -11.58 -6.03 -30.31
C PHE A 41 -11.99 -6.14 -28.84
N ILE A 42 -11.87 -7.31 -28.20
CA ILE A 42 -12.14 -7.48 -26.77
C ILE A 42 -11.16 -6.65 -25.95
N GLY A 43 -9.87 -6.68 -26.28
CA GLY A 43 -8.86 -5.87 -25.59
C GLY A 43 -9.15 -4.37 -25.64
N PHE A 44 -9.71 -3.88 -26.75
CA PHE A 44 -10.14 -2.49 -26.88
C PHE A 44 -11.41 -2.19 -26.05
N ILE A 45 -12.35 -3.14 -25.98
CA ILE A 45 -13.51 -3.04 -25.07
C ILE A 45 -13.02 -2.96 -23.63
N VAL A 46 -12.12 -3.85 -23.20
CA VAL A 46 -11.52 -3.80 -21.86
C VAL A 46 -10.81 -2.47 -21.63
N TYR A 47 -9.99 -2.00 -22.59
CA TYR A 47 -9.36 -0.67 -22.54
C TYR A 47 -10.38 0.44 -22.28
N TYR A 48 -11.50 0.46 -23.00
CA TYR A 48 -12.50 1.51 -22.89
C TYR A 48 -13.16 1.61 -21.50
N PHE A 49 -13.36 0.48 -20.83
CA PHE A 49 -13.98 0.41 -19.49
C PHE A 49 -12.97 0.52 -18.35
N VAL A 50 -11.74 0.06 -18.56
CA VAL A 50 -10.73 -0.07 -17.50
C VAL A 50 -9.71 1.07 -17.55
N ALA A 51 -9.24 1.49 -18.72
CA ALA A 51 -8.09 2.39 -18.84
C ALA A 51 -8.36 3.87 -18.56
N ARG A 52 -9.62 4.32 -18.55
CA ARG A 52 -9.94 5.77 -18.67
C ARG A 52 -9.71 6.55 -17.37
N ASN A 53 -8.45 6.87 -17.10
CA ASN A 53 -7.95 7.39 -15.82
C ASN A 53 -8.08 8.92 -15.60
N TYR A 54 -8.12 9.76 -16.65
CA TYR A 54 -7.88 11.21 -16.45
C TYR A 54 -9.10 12.00 -15.91
N ARG A 55 -10.33 11.68 -16.35
CA ARG A 55 -11.54 12.41 -15.92
C ARG A 55 -12.01 12.02 -14.51
N SER A 56 -11.89 10.74 -14.14
CA SER A 56 -12.28 10.25 -12.81
C SER A 56 -11.38 10.83 -11.70
N ARG A 57 -10.06 10.87 -11.88
CA ARG A 57 -9.12 11.51 -10.93
C ARG A 57 -9.51 12.94 -10.54
N ARG A 58 -9.94 13.77 -11.50
CA ARG A 58 -10.35 15.16 -11.21
C ARG A 58 -11.62 15.22 -10.34
N THR A 59 -12.54 14.27 -10.52
CA THR A 59 -13.77 14.15 -9.71
C THR A 59 -13.46 13.63 -8.31
N ILE A 60 -12.63 12.60 -8.20
CA ILE A 60 -12.16 12.01 -6.93
C ILE A 60 -11.39 13.06 -6.11
N ARG A 61 -10.45 13.78 -6.74
CA ARG A 61 -9.60 14.81 -6.11
C ARG A 61 -10.35 15.99 -5.51
N LYS A 62 -11.52 16.36 -6.06
CA LYS A 62 -12.33 17.44 -5.48
C LYS A 62 -12.90 17.08 -4.10
N LYS A 63 -12.93 15.79 -3.74
CA LYS A 63 -13.51 15.31 -2.47
C LYS A 63 -12.46 15.07 -1.37
N GLY A 64 -11.25 14.62 -1.70
CA GLY A 64 -10.31 14.03 -0.73
C GLY A 64 -9.36 14.96 0.06
N THR A 65 -9.62 16.27 0.18
CA THR A 65 -8.73 17.17 0.98
C THR A 65 -9.47 18.15 1.89
N ILE A 66 -10.80 18.03 1.99
CA ILE A 66 -11.61 19.05 2.67
C ILE A 66 -11.65 18.78 4.18
N ILE A 67 -11.69 17.52 4.61
CA ILE A 67 -11.68 17.15 6.03
C ILE A 67 -10.40 17.64 6.69
N PHE A 68 -9.22 17.31 6.15
CA PHE A 68 -7.95 17.75 6.72
C PHE A 68 -7.93 19.26 6.92
N ARG A 69 -8.31 20.05 5.91
CA ARG A 69 -8.30 21.53 5.99
C ARG A 69 -9.18 22.08 7.11
N GLU A 70 -10.29 21.41 7.44
CA GLU A 70 -11.17 21.85 8.53
C GLU A 70 -10.64 21.49 9.91
N VAL A 71 -10.03 20.31 10.06
CA VAL A 71 -9.49 19.87 11.37
C VAL A 71 -8.04 20.30 11.61
N ARG A 72 -7.29 20.68 10.55
CA ARG A 72 -5.85 20.97 10.58
C ARG A 72 -5.48 21.97 11.65
N SER A 73 -6.19 23.10 11.72
CA SER A 73 -5.85 24.20 12.63
C SER A 73 -5.91 23.78 14.09
N ARG A 74 -6.79 22.81 14.42
CA ARG A 74 -6.90 22.22 15.75
C ARG A 74 -5.82 21.17 15.95
N LEU A 75 -5.67 20.23 15.02
CA LEU A 75 -4.69 19.14 15.16
C LEU A 75 -3.26 19.65 15.23
N TRP A 76 -2.90 20.70 14.50
CA TRP A 76 -1.57 21.30 14.57
C TRP A 76 -1.30 22.04 15.89
N LYS A 77 -2.35 22.35 16.68
CA LYS A 77 -2.22 22.88 18.03
C LYS A 77 -2.14 21.78 19.08
N GLN A 78 -2.86 20.68 18.86
CA GLN A 78 -2.88 19.54 19.77
C GLN A 78 -1.65 18.64 19.62
N ALA A 79 -1.18 18.44 18.37
CA ALA A 79 -0.10 17.52 18.07
C ALA A 79 1.29 18.15 18.25
N ALA A 80 2.22 17.37 18.77
CA ALA A 80 3.64 17.67 18.74
C ALA A 80 4.18 17.44 17.31
N VAL A 81 4.46 18.54 16.61
CA VAL A 81 4.87 18.54 15.19
C VAL A 81 6.32 19.01 15.05
N ILE A 82 7.10 18.24 14.31
CA ILE A 82 8.44 18.62 13.82
C ILE A 82 8.29 19.67 12.72
N ARG A 83 8.99 20.81 12.86
CA ARG A 83 8.86 21.94 11.93
C ARG A 83 10.09 22.15 11.07
N SER A 84 11.25 21.71 11.54
CA SER A 84 12.50 21.81 10.80
C SER A 84 13.32 20.53 10.86
N ALA A 85 14.36 20.45 10.03
CA ALA A 85 15.26 19.31 10.05
C ALA A 85 16.02 19.26 11.40
N GLU A 86 16.32 20.42 11.99
CA GLU A 86 16.95 20.57 13.32
C GLU A 86 16.15 19.86 14.41
N ASP A 87 14.83 19.98 14.37
CA ASP A 87 13.92 19.32 15.32
C ASP A 87 13.97 17.79 15.23
N MET A 88 14.53 17.22 14.16
CA MET A 88 14.70 15.76 14.03
C MET A 88 15.85 15.23 14.89
N GLY A 89 16.75 16.05 15.44
CA GLY A 89 17.79 15.56 16.35
C GLY A 89 18.68 14.41 15.82
N ASN A 90 18.78 14.23 14.49
CA ASN A 90 19.60 13.21 13.83
C ASN A 90 20.54 13.90 12.83
N GLU A 91 21.85 13.86 13.08
CA GLU A 91 22.87 14.54 12.27
C GLU A 91 22.88 14.11 10.79
N GLU A 92 22.65 12.81 10.52
CA GLU A 92 22.57 12.32 9.14
C GLU A 92 21.37 12.92 8.42
N PHE A 93 20.26 13.10 9.13
CA PHE A 93 19.05 13.71 8.61
C PHE A 93 19.17 15.23 8.43
N LEU A 94 19.92 15.92 9.31
CA LEU A 94 20.23 17.35 9.17
C LEU A 94 20.94 17.66 7.84
N ALA A 95 21.87 16.79 7.43
CA ALA A 95 22.55 16.92 6.16
C ALA A 95 21.63 16.75 4.93
N GLN A 96 20.40 16.26 5.14
CA GLN A 96 19.42 15.94 4.09
C GLN A 96 18.23 16.93 4.08
N GLY A 97 18.49 18.23 4.21
CA GLY A 97 17.43 19.26 4.23
C GLY A 97 16.45 19.20 3.03
N ARG A 98 16.91 18.75 1.85
CA ARG A 98 16.03 18.52 0.69
C ARG A 98 15.05 17.35 0.92
N LEU A 99 15.51 16.25 1.52
CA LEU A 99 14.63 15.12 1.86
C LEU A 99 13.59 15.55 2.90
N PHE A 100 14.01 16.23 3.97
CA PHE A 100 13.09 16.76 4.97
C PHE A 100 12.02 17.65 4.36
N SER A 101 12.44 18.61 3.53
CA SER A 101 11.53 19.53 2.85
C SER A 101 10.56 18.77 1.95
N LEU A 102 11.04 17.77 1.20
CA LEU A 102 10.17 16.93 0.38
C LEU A 102 9.16 16.19 1.26
N LEU A 103 9.59 15.42 2.26
CA LEU A 103 8.71 14.67 3.16
C LEU A 103 7.65 15.56 3.82
N SER A 104 8.02 16.77 4.23
CA SER A 104 7.12 17.76 4.86
C SER A 104 6.10 18.38 3.90
N HIS A 105 6.32 18.30 2.59
CA HIS A 105 5.44 18.87 1.56
C HIS A 105 4.76 17.81 0.67
N LEU A 106 5.18 16.55 0.75
CA LEU A 106 4.59 15.43 -0.02
C LEU A 106 3.14 15.16 0.35
N THR A 107 2.82 15.34 1.62
CA THR A 107 1.50 15.09 2.20
C THR A 107 1.07 16.28 3.05
N GLU A 108 -0.23 16.41 3.27
CA GLU A 108 -0.76 17.44 4.18
C GLU A 108 -0.48 17.06 5.66
N ASN A 109 -0.16 15.79 5.94
CA ASN A 109 0.17 15.29 7.27
C ASN A 109 1.57 15.76 7.71
N PRO A 110 1.74 16.29 8.92
CA PRO A 110 3.04 16.63 9.47
C PRO A 110 3.78 15.39 9.98
N ILE A 111 5.09 15.56 10.20
CA ILE A 111 5.88 14.63 11.02
C ILE A 111 5.52 14.90 12.49
N THR A 112 4.99 13.91 13.18
CA THR A 112 4.68 13.96 14.61
C THR A 112 5.85 13.47 15.44
N SER A 113 6.01 13.92 16.68
CA SER A 113 7.06 13.47 17.62
C SER A 113 6.56 12.90 18.95
N CYS A 114 5.25 12.74 19.09
CA CYS A 114 4.60 12.22 20.29
C CYS A 114 3.89 10.92 19.95
N SER A 115 4.67 9.86 19.73
CA SER A 115 4.13 8.55 19.39
C SER A 115 4.91 7.42 20.04
N GLN A 116 4.26 6.27 20.12
CA GLN A 116 4.86 4.98 20.45
C GLN A 116 4.45 3.98 19.37
N ILE A 117 5.41 3.21 18.85
CA ILE A 117 5.17 2.28 17.75
C ILE A 117 5.65 0.89 18.14
N GLU A 118 4.76 -0.10 18.01
CA GLU A 118 5.08 -1.51 18.21
C GLU A 118 5.02 -2.25 16.88
N VAL A 119 6.11 -2.95 16.54
CA VAL A 119 6.24 -3.72 15.30
C VAL A 119 5.76 -5.16 15.49
N LEU A 120 4.73 -5.52 14.73
CA LEU A 120 4.07 -6.83 14.72
C LEU A 120 4.40 -7.57 13.42
N THR A 121 4.84 -8.83 13.51
CA THR A 121 5.54 -9.52 12.40
C THR A 121 4.78 -10.66 11.75
N ASP A 122 3.57 -10.96 12.23
CA ASP A 122 2.73 -12.02 11.67
C ASP A 122 1.24 -11.77 11.96
N GLY A 123 0.37 -12.57 11.33
CA GLY A 123 -1.07 -12.48 11.55
C GLY A 123 -1.50 -12.78 12.98
N LYS A 124 -0.83 -13.72 13.67
CA LYS A 124 -1.24 -14.15 15.01
C LYS A 124 -1.04 -13.01 16.03
N SER A 125 0.16 -12.46 16.10
CA SER A 125 0.50 -11.31 16.95
C SER A 125 -0.38 -10.11 16.61
N THR A 126 -0.54 -9.81 15.32
CA THR A 126 -1.32 -8.66 14.85
C THR A 126 -2.79 -8.78 15.22
N PHE A 127 -3.46 -9.88 14.87
CA PHE A 127 -4.88 -10.04 15.15
C PHE A 127 -5.16 -10.14 16.64
N THR A 128 -4.26 -10.75 17.42
CA THR A 128 -4.37 -10.76 18.90
C THR A 128 -4.33 -9.34 19.46
N ALA A 129 -3.38 -8.51 19.00
CA ALA A 129 -3.26 -7.12 19.43
C ALA A 129 -4.51 -6.29 19.03
N MET A 130 -4.96 -6.42 17.78
CA MET A 130 -6.17 -5.75 17.29
C MET A 130 -7.42 -6.14 18.08
N LEU A 131 -7.67 -7.44 18.29
CA LEU A 131 -8.83 -7.92 19.03
C LEU A 131 -8.80 -7.46 20.50
N LYS A 132 -7.62 -7.50 21.13
CA LYS A 132 -7.44 -6.97 22.50
C LYS A 132 -7.71 -5.48 22.59
N ALA A 133 -7.29 -4.70 21.59
CA ALA A 133 -7.54 -3.27 21.53
C ALA A 133 -9.03 -2.98 21.27
N LEU A 134 -9.66 -3.70 20.33
CA LEU A 134 -11.09 -3.61 20.04
C LEU A 134 -11.95 -3.86 21.28
N GLU A 135 -11.59 -4.85 22.10
CA GLU A 135 -12.30 -5.15 23.35
C GLU A 135 -12.20 -4.04 24.40
N LYS A 136 -11.21 -3.14 24.29
CA LYS A 136 -11.08 -1.98 25.18
C LYS A 136 -11.82 -0.75 24.69
N ALA A 137 -12.33 -0.74 23.45
CA ALA A 137 -12.98 0.42 22.86
C ALA A 137 -14.17 0.91 23.72
N GLN A 138 -14.25 2.22 23.92
CA GLN A 138 -15.27 2.89 24.75
C GLN A 138 -16.11 3.90 23.98
N HIS A 139 -15.58 4.51 22.93
CA HIS A 139 -16.20 5.63 22.23
C HIS A 139 -16.45 5.34 20.74
N HIS A 140 -15.42 4.96 19.98
CA HIS A 140 -15.58 4.62 18.57
C HIS A 140 -14.55 3.62 18.04
N ILE A 141 -14.93 2.92 16.98
CA ILE A 141 -14.08 2.03 16.20
C ILE A 141 -14.24 2.40 14.74
N HIS A 142 -13.13 2.74 14.08
CA HIS A 142 -13.05 3.02 12.66
C HIS A 142 -12.15 1.98 12.00
N ILE A 143 -12.71 1.16 11.11
CA ILE A 143 -12.01 0.01 10.54
C ILE A 143 -12.18 -0.04 9.02
N GLN A 144 -11.07 -0.14 8.29
CA GLN A 144 -11.07 -0.37 6.86
C GLN A 144 -10.00 -1.37 6.42
N PHE A 145 -10.37 -2.27 5.51
CA PHE A 145 -9.49 -3.27 4.93
C PHE A 145 -9.83 -3.53 3.46
N TYR A 146 -8.82 -3.89 2.66
CA TYR A 146 -9.03 -4.30 1.26
C TYR A 146 -9.80 -5.62 1.17
N ILE A 147 -9.32 -6.64 1.89
CA ILE A 147 -9.99 -7.94 2.03
C ILE A 147 -10.49 -8.10 3.46
N PHE A 148 -11.75 -8.46 3.59
CA PHE A 148 -12.33 -8.98 4.83
C PHE A 148 -13.10 -10.25 4.49
N ARG A 149 -12.78 -11.35 5.18
CA ARG A 149 -13.41 -12.66 4.94
C ARG A 149 -14.45 -12.98 6.03
N ASP A 150 -15.43 -13.82 5.69
CA ASP A 150 -16.41 -14.40 6.62
C ASP A 150 -15.96 -15.82 7.07
N ASP A 151 -14.73 -15.90 7.53
CA ASP A 151 -14.06 -17.11 8.02
C ASP A 151 -13.87 -17.04 9.54
N MET A 152 -13.01 -17.87 10.12
CA MET A 152 -12.91 -17.97 11.59
C MET A 152 -12.46 -16.65 12.20
N ILE A 153 -11.31 -16.10 11.75
CA ILE A 153 -10.83 -14.83 12.29
C ILE A 153 -11.76 -13.67 11.94
N GLY A 154 -12.33 -13.63 10.72
CA GLY A 154 -13.27 -12.60 10.33
C GLY A 154 -14.53 -12.57 11.19
N ARG A 155 -15.00 -13.74 11.66
CA ARG A 155 -16.14 -13.82 12.60
C ARG A 155 -15.77 -13.37 13.99
N GLU A 156 -14.56 -13.64 14.49
CA GLU A 156 -14.11 -13.12 15.78
C GLU A 156 -14.13 -11.58 15.78
N PHE A 157 -13.57 -10.95 14.75
CA PHE A 157 -13.65 -9.49 14.57
C PHE A 157 -15.11 -9.03 14.52
N THR A 158 -15.94 -9.69 13.71
CA THR A 158 -17.37 -9.35 13.56
C THR A 158 -18.13 -9.41 14.88
N GLU A 159 -17.87 -10.42 15.70
CA GLU A 159 -18.52 -10.58 17.00
C GLU A 159 -18.15 -9.46 17.97
N VAL A 160 -16.87 -9.09 18.04
CA VAL A 160 -16.41 -7.97 18.88
C VAL A 160 -17.04 -6.66 18.41
N LEU A 161 -17.01 -6.38 17.10
CA LEU A 161 -17.60 -5.17 16.52
C LEU A 161 -19.12 -5.08 16.80
N ILE A 162 -19.84 -6.19 16.70
CA ILE A 162 -21.28 -6.27 17.03
C ILE A 162 -21.51 -5.97 18.52
N ARG A 163 -20.75 -6.63 19.42
CA ARG A 163 -20.87 -6.40 20.87
C ARG A 163 -20.64 -4.92 21.22
N LYS A 164 -19.61 -4.31 20.62
CA LYS A 164 -19.26 -2.90 20.85
C LYS A 164 -20.31 -1.94 20.31
N ALA A 165 -20.84 -2.18 19.11
CA ALA A 165 -21.94 -1.38 18.57
C ALA A 165 -23.19 -1.46 19.47
N GLN A 166 -23.52 -2.65 19.97
CA GLN A 166 -24.65 -2.86 20.88
C GLN A 166 -24.43 -2.24 22.26
N SER A 167 -23.19 -2.12 22.72
CA SER A 167 -22.85 -1.40 23.97
C SER A 167 -22.76 0.12 23.78
N GLY A 168 -23.10 0.66 22.61
CA GLY A 168 -23.14 2.11 22.34
C GLY A 168 -21.87 2.70 21.73
N VAL A 169 -20.83 1.89 21.47
CA VAL A 169 -19.61 2.36 20.77
C VAL A 169 -19.94 2.63 19.32
N LYS A 170 -19.48 3.77 18.78
CA LYS A 170 -19.72 4.11 17.37
C LYS A 170 -18.80 3.29 16.46
N VAL A 171 -19.34 2.27 15.80
CA VAL A 171 -18.56 1.40 14.90
C VAL A 171 -18.81 1.75 13.43
N ARG A 172 -17.74 2.13 12.72
CA ARG A 172 -17.73 2.39 11.27
C ARG A 172 -16.78 1.43 10.57
N MET A 173 -17.33 0.62 9.68
CA MET A 173 -16.60 -0.40 8.96
C MET A 173 -16.70 -0.19 7.45
N MET A 174 -15.55 -0.28 6.79
CA MET A 174 -15.46 -0.18 5.35
C MET A 174 -14.60 -1.30 4.76
N CYS A 175 -15.02 -1.82 3.61
CA CYS A 175 -14.24 -2.80 2.86
C CYS A 175 -14.16 -2.40 1.39
N ASP A 176 -13.06 -2.71 0.71
CA ASP A 176 -13.01 -2.54 -0.75
C ASP A 176 -14.03 -3.46 -1.44
N GLY A 177 -14.78 -2.91 -2.38
CA GLY A 177 -15.85 -3.63 -3.07
C GLY A 177 -15.36 -4.79 -3.93
N LEU A 178 -14.17 -4.69 -4.53
CA LEU A 178 -13.58 -5.76 -5.33
C LEU A 178 -12.76 -6.71 -4.46
N GLY A 179 -11.98 -6.21 -3.49
CA GLY A 179 -11.20 -7.07 -2.59
C GLY A 179 -12.11 -7.95 -1.72
N SER A 180 -13.25 -7.41 -1.27
CA SER A 180 -14.19 -8.09 -0.39
C SER A 180 -15.49 -8.52 -1.10
N TYR A 181 -15.45 -8.75 -2.41
CA TYR A 181 -16.63 -9.10 -3.22
C TYR A 181 -17.33 -10.41 -2.78
N HIS A 182 -16.61 -11.30 -2.09
CA HIS A 182 -17.14 -12.53 -1.54
C HIS A 182 -17.97 -12.35 -0.27
N LEU A 183 -17.95 -11.17 0.36
CA LEU A 183 -18.80 -10.90 1.51
C LEU A 183 -20.28 -10.92 1.11
N LYS A 184 -21.01 -11.90 1.66
CA LYS A 184 -22.42 -12.11 1.35
C LYS A 184 -23.27 -10.98 1.91
N HIS A 185 -24.35 -10.65 1.21
CA HIS A 185 -25.33 -9.66 1.69
C HIS A 185 -25.86 -9.96 3.11
N LYS A 186 -26.01 -11.25 3.47
CA LYS A 186 -26.42 -11.68 4.82
C LYS A 186 -25.43 -11.24 5.90
N PHE A 187 -24.12 -11.30 5.62
CA PHE A 187 -23.06 -10.89 6.54
C PHE A 187 -23.15 -9.38 6.81
N VAL A 188 -23.24 -8.57 5.75
CA VAL A 188 -23.39 -7.12 5.85
C VAL A 188 -24.69 -6.73 6.57
N LYS A 189 -25.79 -7.43 6.28
CA LYS A 189 -27.08 -7.20 6.96
C LYS A 189 -26.99 -7.48 8.47
N LYS A 190 -26.25 -8.51 8.89
CA LYS A 190 -26.01 -8.84 10.30
C LYS A 190 -25.30 -7.69 11.03
N LEU A 191 -24.23 -7.15 10.44
CA LEU A 191 -23.49 -6.01 10.98
C LEU A 191 -24.39 -4.77 11.12
N LYS A 192 -25.10 -4.40 10.04
CA LYS A 192 -25.99 -3.23 10.05
C LYS A 192 -27.13 -3.35 11.06
N ALA A 193 -27.71 -4.55 11.20
CA ALA A 193 -28.77 -4.80 12.18
C ALA A 193 -28.30 -4.67 13.63
N ALA A 194 -27.00 -4.85 13.89
CA ALA A 194 -26.39 -4.66 15.20
C ALA A 194 -25.94 -3.21 15.47
N GLY A 195 -26.15 -2.28 14.54
CA GLY A 195 -25.76 -0.87 14.69
C GLY A 195 -24.39 -0.52 14.10
N VAL A 196 -23.70 -1.44 13.43
CA VAL A 196 -22.45 -1.14 12.72
C VAL A 196 -22.77 -0.37 11.43
N GLU A 197 -22.18 0.81 11.27
CA GLU A 197 -22.24 1.55 10.01
C GLU A 197 -21.30 0.88 9.01
N PHE A 198 -21.85 0.40 7.89
CA PHE A 198 -21.07 -0.35 6.91
C PHE A 198 -21.24 0.18 5.49
N TYR A 199 -20.11 0.43 4.82
CA TYR A 199 -20.05 0.82 3.40
C TYR A 199 -18.98 0.02 2.64
N PHE A 200 -19.25 -0.25 1.36
CA PHE A 200 -18.22 -0.73 0.45
C PHE A 200 -17.55 0.47 -0.23
N PHE A 201 -16.23 0.52 -0.21
CA PHE A 201 -15.45 1.47 -1.01
C PHE A 201 -15.47 1.01 -2.47
N LEU A 202 -15.98 1.84 -3.38
CA LEU A 202 -16.10 1.54 -4.81
C LEU A 202 -16.66 0.13 -5.10
N PRO A 203 -17.96 -0.12 -4.84
CA PRO A 203 -18.61 -1.40 -5.15
C PRO A 203 -18.44 -1.79 -6.63
N PRO A 204 -18.28 -3.08 -6.99
CA PRO A 204 -17.90 -3.49 -8.35
C PRO A 204 -18.82 -2.97 -9.46
N PHE A 205 -20.14 -3.02 -9.24
CA PHE A 205 -21.13 -2.50 -10.19
C PHE A 205 -20.98 -0.98 -10.39
N THR A 206 -20.86 -0.24 -9.29
CA THR A 206 -20.63 1.21 -9.31
C THR A 206 -19.31 1.55 -10.00
N SER A 207 -18.21 0.85 -9.67
CA SER A 207 -16.90 1.03 -10.31
C SER A 207 -16.92 0.73 -11.80
N PHE A 208 -17.66 -0.29 -12.22
CA PHE A 208 -17.79 -0.64 -13.63
C PHE A 208 -18.52 0.48 -14.41
N ILE A 209 -19.62 0.99 -13.86
CA ILE A 209 -20.37 2.12 -14.45
C ILE A 209 -19.52 3.39 -14.48
N GLN A 210 -18.80 3.67 -13.41
CA GLN A 210 -18.00 4.89 -13.25
C GLN A 210 -16.62 4.79 -13.91
N ARG A 211 -16.24 3.60 -14.42
CA ARG A 211 -14.91 3.28 -15.02
C ARG A 211 -13.75 3.46 -14.04
N GLU A 212 -13.99 3.13 -12.79
CA GLU A 212 -13.07 3.26 -11.66
C GLU A 212 -12.55 1.90 -11.20
N VAL A 213 -12.61 0.89 -12.08
CA VAL A 213 -12.26 -0.51 -11.74
C VAL A 213 -10.82 -0.63 -11.24
N ASN A 214 -9.92 0.19 -11.78
CA ASN A 214 -8.51 0.24 -11.43
C ASN A 214 -8.23 0.89 -10.06
N TYR A 215 -9.18 1.64 -9.51
CA TYR A 215 -9.00 2.31 -8.22
C TYR A 215 -9.55 1.43 -7.11
N ARG A 216 -8.66 1.07 -6.19
CA ARG A 216 -8.97 0.17 -5.09
C ARG A 216 -8.42 0.71 -3.80
N ASN A 217 -9.22 0.58 -2.73
CA ASN A 217 -8.75 0.94 -1.40
C ASN A 217 -7.92 -0.22 -0.85
N HIS A 218 -6.60 -0.05 -0.91
CA HIS A 218 -5.66 -1.04 -0.42
C HIS A 218 -5.15 -0.69 0.98
N ARG A 219 -5.66 0.38 1.60
CA ARG A 219 -5.31 0.79 2.95
C ARG A 219 -5.94 -0.15 3.97
N LYS A 220 -5.20 -0.41 5.04
CA LYS A 220 -5.58 -1.30 6.15
C LYS A 220 -5.39 -0.48 7.40
N ILE A 221 -6.49 0.07 7.91
CA ILE A 221 -6.49 1.00 9.04
C ILE A 221 -7.50 0.51 10.05
N LEU A 222 -7.10 0.45 11.30
CA LEU A 222 -7.99 0.32 12.44
C LEU A 222 -7.65 1.45 13.43
N VAL A 223 -8.61 2.31 13.75
CA VAL A 223 -8.49 3.33 14.79
C VAL A 223 -9.53 3.05 15.86
N ILE A 224 -9.08 3.05 17.12
CA ILE A 224 -9.90 2.79 18.31
C ILE A 224 -9.80 4.00 19.21
N ASP A 225 -10.95 4.60 19.49
CA ASP A 225 -11.14 5.78 20.33
C ASP A 225 -10.33 7.02 19.94
N GLY A 226 -9.65 6.99 18.80
CA GLY A 226 -8.73 8.04 18.37
C GLY A 226 -7.35 7.94 19.03
N GLU A 227 -7.13 6.97 19.91
CA GLU A 227 -5.93 6.82 20.74
C GLU A 227 -5.00 5.69 20.28
N VAL A 228 -5.56 4.64 19.68
CA VAL A 228 -4.82 3.47 19.19
C VAL A 228 -5.11 3.29 17.71
N GLY A 229 -4.05 3.18 16.91
CA GLY A 229 -4.10 2.96 15.48
C GLY A 229 -3.35 1.69 15.08
N PHE A 230 -3.79 1.06 13.99
CA PHE A 230 -3.05 -0.02 13.33
C PHE A 230 -2.91 0.26 11.83
N ILE A 231 -1.74 -0.02 11.29
CA ILE A 231 -1.40 0.10 9.86
C ILE A 231 -0.40 -0.98 9.44
N GLY A 232 -0.60 -1.59 8.27
CA GLY A 232 0.36 -2.57 7.74
C GLY A 232 -0.18 -3.40 6.58
N GLY A 233 0.50 -4.50 6.22
CA GLY A 233 0.20 -5.26 5.00
C GLY A 233 -0.92 -6.30 5.10
N LEU A 234 -1.30 -6.69 6.33
CA LEU A 234 -2.27 -7.75 6.60
C LEU A 234 -3.72 -7.36 6.29
N ASN A 235 -4.47 -8.26 5.65
CA ASN A 235 -5.94 -8.17 5.60
C ASN A 235 -6.58 -9.04 6.69
N ILE A 236 -7.91 -9.08 6.77
CA ILE A 236 -8.63 -9.96 7.71
C ILE A 236 -9.07 -11.23 6.99
N GLY A 237 -8.47 -12.36 7.38
CA GLY A 237 -8.78 -13.70 6.88
C GLY A 237 -7.84 -14.78 7.41
N ASP A 238 -8.30 -16.04 7.35
CA ASP A 238 -7.58 -17.22 7.85
C ASP A 238 -6.30 -17.51 7.04
N ASP A 239 -6.21 -17.02 5.80
CA ASP A 239 -5.01 -17.05 4.96
C ASP A 239 -3.81 -16.37 5.63
N TYR A 240 -4.05 -15.28 6.36
CA TYR A 240 -3.03 -14.48 7.03
C TYR A 240 -2.54 -15.11 8.35
N LEU A 241 -3.23 -16.13 8.85
CA LEU A 241 -2.79 -16.97 9.97
C LEU A 241 -1.94 -18.16 9.50
N GLY A 242 -1.69 -18.29 8.19
CA GLY A 242 -0.96 -19.42 7.61
C GLY A 242 -1.77 -20.72 7.61
N LEU A 243 -3.10 -20.65 7.72
CA LEU A 243 -3.97 -21.83 7.75
C LEU A 243 -4.16 -22.46 6.35
N TYR A 244 -3.74 -21.77 5.29
CA TYR A 244 -3.87 -22.24 3.91
C TYR A 244 -2.56 -22.85 3.43
N SER A 245 -2.57 -24.17 3.17
CA SER A 245 -1.37 -24.94 2.83
C SER A 245 -0.69 -24.53 1.51
N SER A 246 -1.39 -23.82 0.62
CA SER A 246 -0.86 -23.42 -0.69
C SER A 246 0.24 -22.36 -0.60
N LEU A 247 0.21 -21.52 0.44
CA LEU A 247 1.18 -20.43 0.65
C LEU A 247 2.02 -20.62 1.93
N GLY A 248 1.56 -21.45 2.87
CA GLY A 248 2.28 -21.75 4.10
C GLY A 248 2.29 -20.57 5.08
N TYR A 249 3.41 -20.37 5.77
CA TYR A 249 3.55 -19.28 6.74
C TYR A 249 3.42 -17.91 6.06
N TRP A 250 2.48 -17.09 6.53
CA TRP A 250 2.26 -15.73 6.03
C TRP A 250 3.10 -14.74 6.83
N ARG A 251 4.17 -14.23 6.22
CA ARG A 251 5.06 -13.24 6.83
C ARG A 251 4.68 -11.84 6.36
N ASP A 252 4.26 -10.98 7.27
CA ASP A 252 3.88 -9.60 6.96
C ASP A 252 4.19 -8.69 8.15
N THR A 253 4.25 -7.38 7.94
CA THR A 253 4.56 -6.41 9.00
C THR A 253 3.38 -5.45 9.20
N HIS A 254 3.02 -5.27 10.46
CA HIS A 254 2.00 -4.33 10.93
C HIS A 254 2.56 -3.49 12.07
N LEU A 255 2.03 -2.29 12.24
CA LEU A 255 2.37 -1.39 13.34
C LEU A 255 1.13 -1.19 14.21
N GLU A 256 1.28 -1.37 15.52
CA GLU A 256 0.39 -0.71 16.50
C GLU A 256 0.99 0.66 16.83
N VAL A 257 0.15 1.69 16.77
CA VAL A 257 0.56 3.09 16.92
C VAL A 257 -0.29 3.71 18.01
N ARG A 258 0.36 4.44 18.91
CA ARG A 258 -0.28 5.26 19.95
C ARG A 258 0.28 6.68 19.89
N GLY A 259 -0.54 7.66 20.25
CA GLY A 259 -0.15 9.07 20.22
C GLY A 259 -0.50 9.78 18.92
N ASP A 260 0.14 10.91 18.66
CA ASP A 260 -0.32 11.91 17.67
C ASP A 260 -0.34 11.41 16.23
N THR A 261 0.46 10.40 15.90
CA THR A 261 0.39 9.73 14.60
C THR A 261 -1.02 9.16 14.32
N VAL A 262 -1.77 8.76 15.37
CA VAL A 262 -3.13 8.22 15.24
C VAL A 262 -4.11 9.25 14.69
N TYR A 263 -3.92 10.56 14.96
CA TYR A 263 -4.75 11.60 14.34
C TYR A 263 -4.72 11.55 12.81
N PHE A 264 -3.55 11.25 12.24
CA PHE A 264 -3.36 11.25 10.80
C PHE A 264 -3.82 9.93 10.16
N LEU A 265 -3.78 8.81 10.89
CA LEU A 265 -4.50 7.58 10.50
C LEU A 265 -6.01 7.81 10.48
N GLN A 266 -6.54 8.46 11.52
CA GLN A 266 -7.94 8.81 11.67
C GLN A 266 -8.43 9.70 10.51
N ILE A 267 -7.67 10.75 10.14
CA ILE A 267 -8.01 11.61 9.00
C ILE A 267 -8.12 10.81 7.71
N VAL A 268 -7.12 9.97 7.43
CA VAL A 268 -7.12 9.17 6.19
C VAL A 268 -8.34 8.24 6.14
N PHE A 269 -8.70 7.62 7.26
CA PHE A 269 -9.93 6.84 7.35
C PHE A 269 -11.17 7.71 7.09
N LEU A 270 -11.28 8.89 7.71
CA LEU A 270 -12.46 9.76 7.57
C LEU A 270 -12.61 10.33 6.15
N GLU A 271 -11.50 10.60 5.45
CA GLU A 271 -11.50 10.97 4.03
C GLU A 271 -12.03 9.83 3.16
N ASP A 272 -11.56 8.60 3.39
CA ASP A 272 -12.07 7.43 2.67
C ASP A 272 -13.53 7.13 3.03
N TRP A 273 -13.93 7.39 4.28
CA TRP A 273 -15.31 7.25 4.75
C TRP A 273 -16.25 8.25 4.07
N GLU A 274 -15.88 9.53 3.99
CA GLU A 274 -16.65 10.54 3.27
C GLU A 274 -16.77 10.17 1.78
N PHE A 275 -15.69 9.66 1.20
CA PHE A 275 -15.71 9.20 -0.19
C PHE A 275 -16.71 8.06 -0.42
N ALA A 276 -16.73 7.05 0.45
CA ALA A 276 -17.57 5.87 0.30
C ALA A 276 -19.03 6.08 0.74
N SER A 277 -19.25 6.82 1.83
CA SER A 277 -20.57 7.00 2.45
C SER A 277 -21.26 8.31 2.07
N GLY A 278 -20.50 9.32 1.64
CA GLY A 278 -20.95 10.71 1.50
C GLY A 278 -21.12 11.45 2.83
N GLN A 279 -20.84 10.79 3.96
CA GLN A 279 -20.96 11.38 5.29
C GLN A 279 -19.67 12.07 5.69
N ARG A 280 -19.80 13.35 6.01
CA ARG A 280 -18.68 14.16 6.45
C ARG A 280 -18.62 14.20 7.98
N ILE A 281 -17.45 13.88 8.53
CA ILE A 281 -17.24 13.81 9.99
C ILE A 281 -16.01 14.64 10.34
N THR A 282 -16.20 15.69 11.13
CA THR A 282 -15.14 16.60 11.59
C THR A 282 -15.22 16.90 13.09
N ASP A 283 -16.11 16.20 13.80
CA ASP A 283 -16.37 16.43 15.22
C ASP A 283 -15.08 16.27 16.06
N PRO A 284 -14.76 17.24 16.94
CA PRO A 284 -13.62 17.16 17.86
C PRO A 284 -13.56 15.89 18.71
N VAL A 285 -14.69 15.27 19.03
CA VAL A 285 -14.76 14.09 19.89
C VAL A 285 -13.98 12.88 19.33
N TYR A 286 -13.69 12.87 18.03
CA TYR A 286 -12.89 11.82 17.38
C TYR A 286 -11.37 12.07 17.44
N PHE A 287 -10.94 13.15 18.07
CA PHE A 287 -9.54 13.56 18.18
C PHE A 287 -9.21 13.94 19.63
N PRO A 288 -9.22 12.97 20.56
CA PRO A 288 -8.91 13.23 21.97
C PRO A 288 -7.46 13.67 22.11
N GLU A 289 -7.15 14.47 23.12
CA GLU A 289 -5.76 14.83 23.40
C GLU A 289 -4.97 13.61 23.87
N HIS A 290 -3.81 13.39 23.28
CA HIS A 290 -2.90 12.32 23.69
C HIS A 290 -1.97 12.76 24.81
N GLN A 291 -1.77 11.87 25.77
CA GLN A 291 -0.70 12.01 26.74
C GLN A 291 0.57 11.41 26.15
N CYS A 292 1.58 12.26 25.90
CA CYS A 292 2.84 11.83 25.30
C CYS A 292 3.62 10.92 26.25
N ALA A 293 3.54 9.62 26.02
CA ALA A 293 4.37 8.62 26.69
C ALA A 293 5.62 8.25 25.86
N GLY A 294 5.55 8.38 24.54
CA GLY A 294 6.64 8.06 23.61
C GLY A 294 7.17 9.29 22.88
N GLN A 295 8.39 9.16 22.36
CA GLN A 295 9.09 10.21 21.62
C GLN A 295 9.24 9.88 20.13
N GLU A 296 8.53 8.86 19.64
CA GLU A 296 8.73 8.42 18.27
C GLU A 296 8.31 9.46 17.25
N ARG A 297 9.24 9.77 16.35
CA ARG A 297 8.96 10.55 15.16
C ARG A 297 8.41 9.66 14.04
N ALA A 298 7.25 10.04 13.54
CA ALA A 298 6.61 9.33 12.44
C ALA A 298 5.82 10.25 11.49
N LEU A 299 5.69 9.81 10.25
CA LEU A 299 4.92 10.48 9.19
C LEU A 299 3.98 9.50 8.51
N ILE A 300 2.69 9.83 8.46
CA ILE A 300 1.71 9.09 7.66
C ILE A 300 1.66 9.65 6.25
N VAL A 301 2.11 8.86 5.28
CA VAL A 301 2.07 9.19 3.84
C VAL A 301 0.94 8.42 3.18
N ALA A 302 -0.16 9.12 2.89
CA ALA A 302 -1.25 8.58 2.09
C ALA A 302 -1.02 8.90 0.60
N SER A 303 -1.19 7.91 -0.26
CA SER A 303 -1.16 8.08 -1.73
C SER A 303 -2.45 7.55 -2.34
N GLY A 304 -2.82 8.07 -3.52
CA GLY A 304 -3.99 7.62 -4.24
C GLY A 304 -4.38 8.55 -5.39
N PRO A 305 -5.35 8.11 -6.24
CA PRO A 305 -5.85 8.88 -7.37
C PRO A 305 -6.60 10.17 -6.97
N ASP A 306 -6.90 10.31 -5.68
CA ASP A 306 -7.48 11.46 -5.00
C ASP A 306 -6.48 12.59 -4.73
N ARG A 307 -5.17 12.33 -4.83
CA ARG A 307 -4.11 13.30 -4.48
C ARG A 307 -3.38 13.86 -5.70
N ASN A 308 -2.62 14.93 -5.48
CA ASN A 308 -1.90 15.65 -6.54
C ASN A 308 -0.61 14.95 -6.95
N TRP A 309 0.02 14.28 -5.99
CA TRP A 309 1.35 13.69 -6.06
C TRP A 309 1.23 12.20 -5.81
N ASN A 310 2.14 11.42 -6.40
CA ASN A 310 2.24 10.00 -6.07
C ASN A 310 3.14 9.88 -4.83
N ALA A 311 2.63 10.35 -3.69
CA ALA A 311 3.43 10.69 -2.51
C ALA A 311 4.33 9.54 -2.02
N ILE A 312 3.81 8.30 -2.03
CA ILE A 312 4.60 7.12 -1.63
C ILE A 312 5.73 6.85 -2.64
N GLN A 313 5.48 7.01 -3.94
CA GLN A 313 6.51 6.82 -4.97
C GLN A 313 7.62 7.87 -4.84
N GLU A 314 7.25 9.14 -4.65
CA GLU A 314 8.21 10.24 -4.49
C GLU A 314 9.00 10.13 -3.18
N MET A 315 8.36 9.66 -2.10
CA MET A 315 9.01 9.31 -0.84
C MET A 315 10.05 8.20 -1.05
N CYS A 316 9.66 7.08 -1.68
CA CYS A 316 10.57 5.97 -1.96
C CYS A 316 11.76 6.44 -2.81
N PHE A 317 11.50 7.14 -3.91
CA PHE A 317 12.55 7.64 -4.79
C PHE A 317 13.54 8.55 -4.06
N SER A 318 13.03 9.50 -3.27
CA SER A 318 13.87 10.47 -2.57
C SER A 318 14.70 9.83 -1.47
N ALA A 319 14.13 8.86 -0.75
CA ALA A 319 14.87 8.12 0.27
C ALA A 319 15.97 7.25 -0.35
N LEU A 320 15.67 6.51 -1.43
CA LEU A 320 16.66 5.72 -2.18
C LEU A 320 17.80 6.59 -2.75
N ALA A 321 17.47 7.80 -3.21
CA ALA A 321 18.44 8.71 -3.81
C ALA A 321 19.46 9.31 -2.82
N VAL A 322 19.17 9.30 -1.51
CA VAL A 322 20.07 9.82 -0.49
C VAL A 322 20.78 8.74 0.33
N ALA A 323 20.50 7.45 0.04
CA ALA A 323 21.10 6.32 0.74
C ALA A 323 22.64 6.33 0.59
N LYS A 324 23.35 6.07 1.69
CA LYS A 324 24.82 6.12 1.76
C LYS A 324 25.45 4.77 2.09
N ARG A 325 24.81 3.92 2.89
CA ARG A 325 25.38 2.66 3.40
C ARG A 325 24.60 1.45 2.92
N ARG A 326 23.29 1.42 3.20
CA ARG A 326 22.43 0.27 2.95
C ARG A 326 21.00 0.63 2.54
N ILE A 327 20.44 -0.21 1.69
CA ILE A 327 19.02 -0.22 1.29
C ILE A 327 18.52 -1.65 1.50
N CYS A 328 17.52 -1.82 2.37
CA CYS A 328 16.87 -3.11 2.61
C CYS A 328 15.39 -3.01 2.22
N ILE A 329 14.93 -3.87 1.30
CA ILE A 329 13.55 -3.86 0.80
C ILE A 329 12.95 -5.26 0.97
N THR A 330 11.77 -5.34 1.55
CA THR A 330 10.93 -6.54 1.52
C THR A 330 9.62 -6.17 0.84
N THR A 331 9.26 -6.91 -0.21
CA THR A 331 8.01 -6.69 -0.95
C THR A 331 7.51 -7.98 -1.58
N PRO A 332 6.20 -8.27 -1.59
CA PRO A 332 5.70 -9.44 -2.32
C PRO A 332 5.89 -9.28 -3.84
N TYR A 333 5.77 -8.04 -4.34
CA TYR A 333 5.80 -7.73 -5.77
C TYR A 333 6.85 -6.64 -6.01
N PHE A 334 7.82 -6.95 -6.87
CA PHE A 334 8.92 -6.04 -7.21
C PHE A 334 8.84 -5.67 -8.68
N ILE A 335 7.95 -4.71 -8.98
CA ILE A 335 7.68 -4.21 -10.33
C ILE A 335 7.88 -2.68 -10.29
N PRO A 336 9.10 -2.21 -9.94
CA PRO A 336 9.34 -0.79 -9.73
C PRO A 336 9.11 -0.01 -11.04
N ASP A 337 8.77 1.27 -10.89
CA ASP A 337 8.84 2.17 -12.02
C ASP A 337 10.30 2.50 -12.41
N GLN A 338 10.47 3.22 -13.51
CA GLN A 338 11.79 3.54 -14.03
C GLN A 338 12.62 4.40 -13.08
N SER A 339 11.99 5.27 -12.28
CA SER A 339 12.68 6.16 -11.35
C SER A 339 13.19 5.41 -10.14
N ILE A 340 12.36 4.56 -9.52
CA ILE A 340 12.74 3.68 -8.41
C ILE A 340 13.83 2.71 -8.88
N TYR A 341 13.65 2.10 -10.06
CA TYR A 341 14.63 1.19 -10.65
C TYR A 341 15.99 1.87 -10.86
N ALA A 342 15.99 3.07 -11.43
CA ALA A 342 17.21 3.83 -11.64
C ALA A 342 17.86 4.26 -10.32
N ALA A 343 17.08 4.64 -9.30
CA ALA A 343 17.60 5.01 -7.99
C ALA A 343 18.31 3.83 -7.31
N ILE A 344 17.68 2.65 -7.27
CA ILE A 344 18.28 1.41 -6.73
C ILE A 344 19.57 1.07 -7.48
N LYS A 345 19.52 1.09 -8.81
CA LYS A 345 20.69 0.80 -9.65
C LYS A 345 21.84 1.78 -9.38
N THR A 346 21.52 3.07 -9.25
CA THR A 346 22.51 4.14 -9.03
C THR A 346 23.15 4.00 -7.66
N ALA A 347 22.37 3.72 -6.62
CA ALA A 347 22.86 3.46 -5.28
C ALA A 347 23.82 2.26 -5.27
N ALA A 348 23.44 1.13 -5.87
CA ALA A 348 24.27 -0.07 -5.96
C ALA A 348 25.60 0.19 -6.70
N VAL A 349 25.55 0.88 -7.84
CA VAL A 349 26.76 1.26 -8.60
C VAL A 349 27.67 2.20 -7.79
N SER A 350 27.09 3.01 -6.90
CA SER A 350 27.84 3.92 -6.02
C SER A 350 28.43 3.22 -4.79
N GLY A 351 28.26 1.91 -4.65
CA GLY A 351 28.80 1.12 -3.54
C GLY A 351 27.85 0.96 -2.34
N VAL A 352 26.60 1.43 -2.43
CA VAL A 352 25.59 1.20 -1.39
C VAL A 352 25.19 -0.28 -1.41
N GLU A 353 25.13 -0.91 -0.23
CA GLU A 353 24.67 -2.28 -0.10
C GLU A 353 23.15 -2.36 -0.31
N VAL A 354 22.69 -3.16 -1.27
CA VAL A 354 21.26 -3.29 -1.56
C VAL A 354 20.82 -4.74 -1.43
N ASP A 355 19.90 -5.00 -0.50
CA ASP A 355 19.24 -6.29 -0.30
C ASP A 355 17.75 -6.19 -0.54
N ILE A 356 17.22 -7.08 -1.37
CA ILE A 356 15.80 -7.16 -1.68
C ILE A 356 15.30 -8.58 -1.41
N ILE A 357 14.34 -8.71 -0.49
CA ILE A 357 13.62 -9.95 -0.21
C ILE A 357 12.32 -9.95 -1.01
N ILE A 358 12.15 -10.99 -1.84
CA ILE A 358 10.94 -11.29 -2.59
C ILE A 358 10.47 -12.72 -2.27
N PRO A 359 9.19 -13.06 -2.49
CA PRO A 359 8.70 -14.41 -2.26
C PRO A 359 9.29 -15.43 -3.25
N LYS A 360 9.63 -16.63 -2.75
CA LYS A 360 9.93 -17.79 -3.61
C LYS A 360 8.66 -18.36 -4.25
N ILE A 361 7.58 -18.41 -3.46
CA ILE A 361 6.25 -18.86 -3.89
C ILE A 361 5.33 -17.64 -3.89
N SER A 362 4.68 -17.37 -5.03
CA SER A 362 3.77 -16.23 -5.21
C SER A 362 2.31 -16.68 -5.27
N ASP A 363 1.40 -15.84 -4.83
CA ASP A 363 -0.04 -15.98 -5.03
C ASP A 363 -0.48 -15.69 -6.50
N SER A 364 0.40 -15.08 -7.29
CA SER A 364 0.20 -14.86 -8.72
C SER A 364 1.47 -15.12 -9.54
N GLN A 365 1.38 -16.09 -10.46
CA GLN A 365 2.47 -16.48 -11.36
C GLN A 365 2.84 -15.36 -12.35
N ILE A 366 1.85 -14.62 -12.87
CA ILE A 366 2.11 -13.51 -13.80
C ILE A 366 2.90 -12.40 -13.11
N VAL A 367 2.55 -12.08 -11.86
CA VAL A 367 3.24 -11.07 -11.05
C VAL A 367 4.64 -11.54 -10.66
N GLN A 368 4.82 -12.85 -10.40
CA GLN A 368 6.13 -13.44 -10.15
C GLN A 368 7.05 -13.30 -11.37
N TYR A 369 6.60 -13.69 -12.57
CA TYR A 369 7.37 -13.51 -13.79
C TYR A 369 7.66 -12.03 -14.10
N ALA A 370 6.70 -11.14 -13.86
CA ALA A 370 6.95 -9.70 -13.99
C ALA A 370 8.05 -9.24 -13.03
N SER A 371 8.02 -9.66 -11.76
CA SER A 371 9.03 -9.29 -10.76
C SER A 371 10.43 -9.80 -11.15
N LEU A 372 10.53 -11.07 -11.56
CA LEU A 372 11.79 -11.67 -12.01
C LEU A 372 12.37 -11.00 -13.26
N SER A 373 11.54 -10.33 -14.07
CA SER A 373 12.00 -9.61 -15.26
C SER A 373 12.84 -8.35 -14.94
N TYR A 374 12.77 -7.81 -13.71
CA TYR A 374 13.50 -6.59 -13.31
C TYR A 374 14.85 -6.89 -12.67
N ILE A 375 15.03 -8.07 -12.09
CA ILE A 375 16.15 -8.31 -11.18
C ILE A 375 17.47 -8.63 -11.88
N GLU A 376 17.46 -9.09 -13.14
CA GLU A 376 18.69 -9.53 -13.82
C GLU A 376 19.77 -8.44 -13.87
N GLU A 377 19.40 -7.24 -14.32
CA GLU A 377 20.33 -6.13 -14.45
C GLU A 377 20.70 -5.51 -13.09
N LEU A 378 19.80 -5.56 -12.10
CA LEU A 378 20.12 -5.15 -10.73
C LEU A 378 21.15 -6.09 -10.10
N MET A 379 20.98 -7.40 -10.25
CA MET A 379 21.95 -8.38 -9.76
C MET A 379 23.32 -8.22 -10.43
N ARG A 380 23.34 -7.86 -11.72
CA ARG A 380 24.58 -7.60 -12.46
C ARG A 380 25.39 -6.44 -11.86
N VAL A 381 24.72 -5.42 -11.30
CA VAL A 381 25.39 -4.27 -10.66
C VAL A 381 25.61 -4.45 -9.16
N GLY A 382 25.35 -5.64 -8.60
CA GLY A 382 25.67 -5.98 -7.22
C GLY A 382 24.49 -6.03 -6.25
N VAL A 383 23.25 -5.75 -6.70
CA VAL A 383 22.06 -5.87 -5.85
C VAL A 383 21.86 -7.34 -5.45
N ARG A 384 21.67 -7.59 -4.16
CA ARG A 384 21.45 -8.93 -3.61
C ARG A 384 19.96 -9.22 -3.54
N ILE A 385 19.49 -10.17 -4.34
CA ILE A 385 18.10 -10.60 -4.35
C ILE A 385 17.97 -11.92 -3.60
N HIS A 386 17.06 -11.97 -2.64
CA HIS A 386 16.80 -13.10 -1.76
C HIS A 386 15.37 -13.58 -1.92
N GLN A 387 15.18 -14.89 -2.06
CA GLN A 387 13.87 -15.53 -2.15
C GLN A 387 13.51 -16.13 -0.81
N TYR A 388 12.44 -15.61 -0.18
CA TYR A 388 11.94 -16.11 1.09
C TYR A 388 11.32 -17.50 0.93
N GLU A 389 11.74 -18.46 1.75
CA GLU A 389 11.44 -19.89 1.56
C GLU A 389 10.47 -20.48 2.59
N LYS A 390 10.34 -19.86 3.77
CA LYS A 390 9.50 -20.38 4.86
C LYS A 390 7.98 -20.32 4.55
N GLY A 391 7.58 -19.57 3.54
CA GLY A 391 6.20 -19.41 3.11
C GLY A 391 6.04 -18.23 2.16
N PHE A 392 4.99 -17.44 2.35
CA PHE A 392 4.74 -16.22 1.57
C PHE A 392 5.11 -14.97 2.36
N VAL A 393 6.09 -14.21 1.86
CA VAL A 393 6.42 -12.88 2.39
C VAL A 393 5.58 -11.83 1.67
N HIS A 394 4.75 -11.15 2.44
CA HIS A 394 3.85 -10.09 2.01
C HIS A 394 4.12 -8.78 2.76
N ALA A 395 5.20 -8.68 3.52
CA ALA A 395 5.64 -7.42 4.12
C ALA A 395 5.97 -6.38 3.05
N LYS A 396 5.69 -5.10 3.34
CA LYS A 396 6.09 -3.94 2.52
C LYS A 396 6.95 -3.01 3.36
N VAL A 397 8.22 -3.37 3.44
CA VAL A 397 9.20 -2.71 4.31
C VAL A 397 10.34 -2.17 3.46
N MET A 398 10.73 -0.92 3.70
CA MET A 398 11.93 -0.32 3.11
C MET A 398 12.72 0.36 4.22
N ILE A 399 14.00 0.04 4.36
CA ILE A 399 14.90 0.62 5.35
C ILE A 399 16.06 1.26 4.61
N ILE A 400 16.35 2.51 4.94
CA ILE A 400 17.41 3.31 4.34
C ILE A 400 18.36 3.73 5.46
N ASP A 401 19.57 3.18 5.43
CA ASP A 401 20.60 3.43 6.44
C ASP A 401 20.05 3.31 7.88
N ASP A 402 20.44 4.23 8.75
CA ASP A 402 19.81 4.53 10.04
C ASP A 402 18.98 5.83 9.93
N LEU A 403 18.57 6.18 8.70
CA LEU A 403 17.94 7.45 8.36
C LEU A 403 16.42 7.39 8.49
N LEU A 404 15.81 6.36 7.89
CA LEU A 404 14.37 6.12 7.97
C LEU A 404 14.01 4.66 7.63
N ALA A 405 12.83 4.25 8.10
CA ALA A 405 12.15 3.06 7.62
C ALA A 405 10.72 3.38 7.17
N SER A 406 10.18 2.62 6.22
CA SER A 406 8.81 2.71 5.74
C SER A 406 8.13 1.37 5.93
N VAL A 407 6.96 1.35 6.57
CA VAL A 407 6.08 0.18 6.72
C VAL A 407 4.67 0.58 6.30
N GLY A 408 3.99 -0.22 5.48
CA GLY A 408 2.67 0.18 5.01
C GLY A 408 1.96 -0.86 4.16
N THR A 409 1.08 -0.37 3.30
CA THR A 409 0.23 -1.18 2.41
C THR A 409 0.76 -1.26 0.98
N ALA A 410 1.56 -0.27 0.56
CA ALA A 410 2.04 -0.12 -0.80
C ALA A 410 3.13 -1.13 -1.14
N ASN A 411 2.91 -1.96 -2.15
CA ASN A 411 3.97 -2.77 -2.73
C ASN A 411 4.95 -1.90 -3.52
N MET A 412 6.11 -2.47 -3.85
CA MET A 412 7.07 -1.85 -4.78
C MET A 412 6.65 -2.10 -6.25
N ASP A 413 5.40 -1.75 -6.59
CA ASP A 413 4.80 -1.93 -7.92
C ASP A 413 4.10 -0.68 -8.46
N MET A 414 3.95 -0.62 -9.79
CA MET A 414 3.33 0.52 -10.48
C MET A 414 1.86 0.72 -10.05
N ARG A 415 1.13 -0.34 -9.74
CA ARG A 415 -0.27 -0.22 -9.33
C ARG A 415 -0.42 0.45 -7.96
N SER A 416 0.41 0.10 -6.98
CA SER A 416 0.45 0.74 -5.66
C SER A 416 0.86 2.20 -5.77
N PHE A 417 1.83 2.52 -6.63
CA PHE A 417 2.29 3.89 -6.81
C PHE A 417 1.29 4.80 -7.50
N TYR A 418 0.53 4.29 -8.47
CA TYR A 418 -0.24 5.14 -9.38
C TYR A 418 -1.75 4.94 -9.35
N SER A 419 -2.26 3.82 -8.84
CA SER A 419 -3.67 3.45 -9.03
C SER A 419 -4.40 3.19 -7.72
N ASN A 420 -3.79 2.46 -6.80
CA ASN A 420 -4.44 2.14 -5.53
C ASN A 420 -4.41 3.34 -4.56
N PHE A 421 -5.39 3.39 -3.67
CA PHE A 421 -5.28 4.16 -2.44
C PHE A 421 -4.40 3.34 -1.50
N GLU A 422 -3.26 3.90 -1.11
CA GLU A 422 -2.24 3.26 -0.29
C GLU A 422 -1.86 4.16 0.89
N LEU A 423 -1.21 3.56 1.89
CA LEU A 423 -0.77 4.23 3.10
C LEU A 423 0.56 3.64 3.58
N SER A 424 1.50 4.50 3.94
CA SER A 424 2.75 4.11 4.60
C SER A 424 3.03 4.98 5.81
N ALA A 425 3.54 4.38 6.88
CA ALA A 425 4.15 5.07 8.00
C ALA A 425 5.67 5.13 7.79
N ILE A 426 6.23 6.33 7.84
CA ILE A 426 7.67 6.57 7.82
C ILE A 426 8.13 6.78 9.25
N LEU A 427 9.17 6.06 9.64
CA LEU A 427 9.69 5.95 10.99
C LEU A 427 11.12 6.48 11.00
N PHE A 428 11.46 7.27 12.00
CA PHE A 428 12.75 7.96 12.06
C PHE A 428 13.57 7.60 13.31
N GLU A 429 12.98 6.94 14.30
CA GLU A 429 13.71 6.54 15.50
C GLU A 429 14.60 5.33 15.25
N GLN A 430 15.82 5.41 15.80
CA GLN A 430 16.83 4.37 15.66
C GLN A 430 16.36 3.04 16.26
N GLU A 431 15.73 3.04 17.43
CA GLU A 431 15.23 1.82 18.09
C GLU A 431 14.26 1.04 17.18
N THR A 432 13.31 1.74 16.55
CA THR A 432 12.32 1.13 15.66
C THR A 432 12.93 0.68 14.34
N ILE A 433 13.89 1.44 13.80
CA ILE A 433 14.66 1.05 12.61
C ILE A 433 15.48 -0.21 12.88
N GLU A 434 16.17 -0.29 14.02
CA GLU A 434 16.94 -1.46 14.45
C GLU A 434 16.04 -2.67 14.64
N ARG A 435 14.89 -2.50 15.30
CA ARG A 435 13.87 -3.54 15.44
C ARG A 435 13.39 -4.10 14.09
N LEU A 436 13.21 -3.25 13.09
CA LEU A 436 12.87 -3.67 11.72
C LEU A 436 14.04 -4.31 10.98
N MET A 437 15.28 -3.86 11.23
CA MET A 437 16.48 -4.51 10.70
C MET A 437 16.68 -5.91 11.28
N GLU A 438 16.37 -6.13 12.56
CA GLU A 438 16.37 -7.46 13.17
C GLU A 438 15.37 -8.38 12.47
N ASP A 439 14.16 -7.90 12.17
CA ASP A 439 13.17 -8.63 11.38
C ASP A 439 13.68 -8.98 10.00
N PHE A 440 14.24 -8.00 9.29
CA PHE A 440 14.82 -8.20 7.97
C PHE A 440 15.92 -9.26 8.00
N ASN A 441 16.80 -9.22 9.00
CA ASN A 441 17.87 -10.21 9.18
C ASN A 441 17.33 -11.62 9.53
N ARG A 442 16.22 -11.71 10.25
CA ARG A 442 15.53 -13.00 10.49
C ARG A 442 14.94 -13.53 9.18
N ASP A 443 14.30 -12.68 8.39
CA ASP A 443 13.73 -13.06 7.11
C ASP A 443 14.82 -13.46 6.11
N LEU A 444 16.01 -12.82 6.14
CA LEU A 444 17.19 -13.22 5.36
C LEU A 444 17.67 -14.63 5.69
N LYS A 445 17.66 -15.05 6.95
CA LYS A 445 18.05 -16.42 7.36
C LYS A 445 17.11 -17.49 6.82
N GLU A 446 15.85 -17.12 6.59
CA GLU A 446 14.80 -17.96 6.00
C GLU A 446 14.71 -17.79 4.47
N SER A 447 15.69 -17.11 3.86
CA SER A 447 15.74 -16.82 2.43
C SER A 447 16.97 -17.44 1.78
N SER A 448 16.85 -17.76 0.49
CA SER A 448 17.98 -18.15 -0.35
C SER A 448 18.34 -17.02 -1.32
N ARG A 449 19.64 -16.71 -1.40
CA ARG A 449 20.13 -15.70 -2.36
C ARG A 449 20.08 -16.26 -3.79
N ILE A 450 19.49 -15.52 -4.71
CA ILE A 450 19.51 -15.88 -6.13
C ILE A 450 20.94 -15.77 -6.66
N ASN A 451 21.46 -16.88 -7.20
CA ASN A 451 22.76 -16.87 -7.86
C ASN A 451 22.64 -16.25 -9.26
N TYR A 452 23.35 -15.15 -9.50
CA TYR A 452 23.32 -14.45 -10.79
C TYR A 452 23.70 -15.35 -11.98
N HIS A 453 24.76 -16.16 -11.83
CA HIS A 453 25.26 -17.01 -12.93
C HIS A 453 24.31 -18.16 -13.26
N GLU A 454 23.55 -18.64 -12.28
CA GLU A 454 22.46 -19.60 -12.51
C GLU A 454 21.25 -18.91 -13.15
N PHE A 455 20.86 -17.74 -12.63
CA PHE A 455 19.69 -17.01 -13.10
C PHE A 455 19.79 -16.61 -14.58
N ILE A 456 20.96 -16.19 -15.08
CA ILE A 456 21.11 -15.85 -16.51
C ILE A 456 20.99 -17.08 -17.43
N ARG A 457 21.18 -18.30 -16.90
CA ARG A 457 21.08 -19.58 -17.63
C ARG A 457 19.67 -20.18 -17.59
N ARG A 458 18.70 -19.50 -16.97
CA ARG A 458 17.30 -19.93 -16.93
C ARG A 458 16.72 -20.19 -18.33
N SER A 459 15.71 -21.07 -18.37
CA SER A 459 15.15 -21.59 -19.61
C SER A 459 14.61 -20.49 -20.54
N ARG A 460 14.63 -20.75 -21.86
CA ARG A 460 14.03 -19.82 -22.85
C ARG A 460 12.55 -19.57 -22.58
N VAL A 461 11.82 -20.59 -22.12
CA VAL A 461 10.41 -20.48 -21.74
C VAL A 461 10.24 -19.48 -20.61
N GLN A 462 11.05 -19.59 -19.55
CA GLN A 462 10.99 -18.64 -18.44
C GLN A 462 11.30 -17.20 -18.89
N LYS A 463 12.34 -16.99 -19.71
CA LYS A 463 12.67 -15.65 -20.26
C LYS A 463 11.53 -15.06 -21.09
N THR A 464 10.86 -15.89 -21.88
CA THR A 464 9.69 -15.47 -22.66
C THR A 464 8.54 -15.05 -21.73
N MET A 465 8.24 -15.86 -20.70
CA MET A 465 7.18 -15.53 -19.74
C MET A 465 7.49 -14.24 -18.96
N GLU A 466 8.73 -14.05 -18.49
CA GLU A 466 9.18 -12.80 -17.86
C GLU A 466 8.98 -11.58 -18.78
N THR A 467 9.34 -11.72 -20.06
CA THR A 467 9.20 -10.63 -21.04
C THR A 467 7.73 -10.28 -21.28
N LEU A 468 6.88 -11.28 -21.50
CA LEU A 468 5.45 -11.08 -21.71
C LEU A 468 4.78 -10.45 -20.48
N SER A 469 5.12 -10.95 -19.28
CA SER A 469 4.61 -10.40 -18.02
C SER A 469 5.08 -8.97 -17.77
N ARG A 470 6.31 -8.61 -18.15
CA ARG A 470 6.83 -7.24 -18.06
C ARG A 470 6.05 -6.24 -18.91
N MET A 471 5.50 -6.66 -20.05
CA MET A 471 4.64 -5.80 -20.86
C MET A 471 3.35 -5.43 -20.14
N LEU A 472 2.92 -6.23 -19.16
CA LEU A 472 1.74 -5.99 -18.35
C LEU A 472 2.04 -5.22 -17.05
N SER A 473 3.31 -4.96 -16.70
CA SER A 473 3.71 -4.26 -15.48
C SER A 473 2.90 -3.01 -15.12
N PRO A 474 2.50 -2.12 -16.06
CA PRO A 474 1.71 -0.93 -15.72
C PRO A 474 0.29 -1.21 -15.22
N LEU A 475 -0.17 -2.46 -15.34
CA LEU A 475 -1.49 -2.94 -14.92
C LEU A 475 -1.41 -3.88 -13.70
N LEU A 476 -0.20 -4.33 -13.35
CA LEU A 476 0.07 -5.25 -12.24
C LEU A 476 0.28 -4.48 -10.94
#